data_AF-A0A7V5ZIT7-F1
#
_entry.id   AF-A0A7V5ZIT7-F1
#
_cell.length_a   1.000
_cell.length_b   1.000
_cell.length_c   1.000
_cell.angle_alpha   90.00
_cell.angle_beta   90.00
_cell.angle_gamma   90.00
#
_symmetry.space_group_name_H-M   'P 1'
#
loop_
_entity.id
_entity.type
_entity.pdbx_description
1 polymer ?
#
loop_
_entity_poly.entity_id
_entity_poly.type
_entity_poly.pdbx_seq_one_letter_code
_entity_poly.pdbx_strand_id
1 'polypeptide(L)'
;MDRSLSFDTFWNWLVVHPNCILRAGTDEVVIFDDDDFYWHFTVDPEGERVVEVLRGKRLIGEIVIDPQRVSYVQPVEGEQPDEYPFELVAAEGDDRRLAYFFVLTHAYDTDETAPRQRVH
;
A
#
# COMPACT_ATOMS: atom_id res chain seq x y z
N MET A 1 -12.58 -0.89 16.61
CA MET A 1 -11.50 -0.07 17.19
C MET A 1 -10.74 0.49 16.01
N ASP A 2 -10.90 1.79 15.75
CA ASP A 2 -10.20 2.50 14.68
C ASP A 2 -8.72 2.64 15.08
N ARG A 3 -7.92 1.62 14.73
CA ARG A 3 -6.51 1.56 15.07
C ARG A 3 -5.72 2.01 13.85
N SER A 4 -5.39 3.30 13.82
CA SER A 4 -4.42 3.83 12.86
C SER A 4 -3.06 3.15 13.04
N LEU A 5 -2.38 2.87 11.94
CA LEU A 5 -1.02 2.34 11.88
C LEU A 5 -0.04 3.45 11.54
N SER A 6 1.23 3.31 11.93
CA SER A 6 2.28 4.15 11.36
C SER A 6 2.55 3.73 9.91
N PHE A 7 2.96 4.67 9.06
CA PHE A 7 3.30 4.37 7.68
C PHE A 7 4.38 3.28 7.55
N ASP A 8 5.47 3.36 8.32
CA ASP A 8 6.53 2.34 8.27
C ASP A 8 6.04 0.94 8.68
N THR A 9 5.11 0.86 9.65
CA THR A 9 4.53 -0.43 10.07
C THR A 9 3.73 -1.05 8.92
N PHE A 10 2.87 -0.25 8.29
CA PHE A 10 2.08 -0.68 7.15
C PHE A 10 2.96 -1.03 5.95
N TRP A 11 3.92 -0.18 5.60
CA TRP A 11 4.84 -0.40 4.48
C TRP A 11 5.62 -1.71 4.61
N ASN A 12 6.21 -1.98 5.78
CA ASN A 12 6.97 -3.20 6.01
C ASN A 12 6.12 -4.48 5.87
N TRP A 13 4.84 -4.41 6.24
CA TRP A 13 3.90 -5.50 6.03
C TRP A 13 3.46 -5.61 4.56
N LEU A 14 3.20 -4.49 3.90
CA LEU A 14 2.73 -4.46 2.51
C LEU A 14 3.78 -5.05 1.55
N VAL A 15 5.07 -4.77 1.77
CA VAL A 15 6.19 -5.29 0.95
C VAL A 15 6.24 -6.83 0.95
N VAL A 16 5.73 -7.49 2.00
CA VAL A 16 5.65 -8.96 2.06
C VAL A 16 4.29 -9.52 1.63
N HIS A 17 3.35 -8.65 1.23
CA HIS A 17 2.02 -8.99 0.70
C HIS A 17 1.73 -8.37 -0.68
N PRO A 18 2.66 -8.38 -1.65
CA PRO A 18 2.45 -7.75 -2.96
C PRO A 18 1.27 -8.39 -3.72
N ASN A 19 1.07 -9.71 -3.57
CA ASN A 19 0.03 -10.46 -4.28
C ASN A 19 -1.37 -10.30 -3.67
N CYS A 20 -1.49 -9.56 -2.57
CA CYS A 20 -2.75 -9.34 -1.89
C CYS A 20 -3.42 -8.04 -2.34
N ILE A 21 -2.74 -7.24 -3.16
CA ILE A 21 -3.18 -5.89 -3.58
C ILE A 21 -4.11 -6.03 -4.77
N LEU A 22 -5.34 -5.53 -4.62
CA LEU A 22 -6.34 -5.45 -5.68
C LEU A 22 -6.22 -4.16 -6.49
N ARG A 23 -5.84 -3.07 -5.81
CA ARG A 23 -5.63 -1.74 -6.42
C ARG A 23 -4.92 -0.80 -5.45
N ALA A 24 -4.22 0.18 -6.00
CA ALA A 24 -3.58 1.26 -5.25
C ALA A 24 -3.59 2.55 -6.05
N GLY A 25 -3.49 3.69 -5.37
CA GLY A 25 -3.55 4.97 -6.06
C GLY A 25 -3.63 6.19 -5.14
N THR A 26 -4.03 7.29 -5.76
CA THR A 26 -4.42 8.56 -5.11
C THR A 26 -5.92 8.78 -5.32
N ASP A 27 -6.46 9.88 -4.83
CA ASP A 27 -7.82 10.32 -5.13
C ASP A 27 -8.06 10.62 -6.63
N GLU A 28 -7.00 10.88 -7.39
CA GLU A 28 -7.08 11.21 -8.82
C GLU A 28 -6.82 10.02 -9.75
N VAL A 29 -5.97 9.08 -9.34
CA VAL A 29 -5.48 8.00 -10.21
C VAL A 29 -5.47 6.68 -9.47
N VAL A 30 -5.97 5.63 -10.13
CA VAL A 30 -6.02 4.26 -9.59
C VAL A 30 -5.34 3.30 -10.55
N ILE A 31 -4.47 2.45 -10.02
CA ILE A 31 -3.91 1.30 -10.73
C ILE A 31 -4.59 0.05 -10.18
N PHE A 32 -5.21 -0.71 -11.07
CA PHE A 32 -5.84 -1.99 -10.76
C PHE A 32 -4.88 -3.13 -11.01
N ASP A 33 -4.97 -4.16 -10.17
CA ASP A 33 -4.29 -5.42 -10.38
C ASP A 33 -4.82 -6.16 -11.62
N ASP A 34 -4.01 -7.06 -12.16
CA ASP A 34 -4.35 -7.97 -13.26
C ASP A 34 -3.46 -9.21 -13.16
N ASP A 35 -3.97 -10.37 -13.59
CA ASP A 35 -3.24 -11.64 -13.54
C ASP A 35 -1.86 -11.60 -14.26
N ASP A 36 -1.70 -10.71 -15.24
CA ASP A 36 -0.45 -10.52 -15.98
C ASP A 36 0.54 -9.55 -15.29
N PHE A 37 0.13 -8.89 -14.21
CA PHE A 37 0.92 -7.86 -13.53
C PHE A 37 1.59 -8.39 -12.26
N TYR A 38 2.61 -7.66 -11.81
CA TYR A 38 3.21 -7.87 -10.51
C TYR A 38 3.54 -6.55 -9.84
N TRP A 39 3.21 -6.46 -8.57
CA TRP A 39 3.54 -5.33 -7.70
C TRP A 39 4.98 -5.47 -7.21
N HIS A 40 5.77 -4.43 -7.41
CA HIS A 40 7.14 -4.35 -6.93
C HIS A 40 7.33 -3.13 -6.03
N PHE A 41 8.11 -3.32 -4.97
CA PHE A 41 8.34 -2.31 -3.95
C PHE A 41 9.83 -2.01 -3.85
N THR A 42 10.17 -0.74 -3.87
CA THR A 42 11.54 -0.27 -3.65
C THR A 42 11.54 1.01 -2.81
N VAL A 43 12.73 1.39 -2.36
CA VAL A 43 13.00 2.68 -1.73
C VAL A 43 14.00 3.39 -2.62
N ASP A 44 13.66 4.61 -3.02
CA ASP A 44 14.53 5.40 -3.87
C ASP A 44 15.71 6.00 -3.04
N PRO A 45 16.71 6.62 -3.69
CA PRO A 45 17.84 7.22 -2.98
C PRO A 45 17.48 8.38 -2.05
N GLU A 46 16.34 9.05 -2.28
CA GLU A 46 15.85 10.17 -1.46
C GLU A 46 15.04 9.67 -0.25
N GLY A 47 14.74 8.36 -0.21
CA GLY A 47 13.99 7.71 0.85
C GLY A 47 12.48 7.64 0.58
N GLU A 48 12.04 8.02 -0.61
CA GLU A 48 10.66 7.84 -1.07
C GLU A 48 10.36 6.34 -1.25
N ARG A 49 9.10 5.99 -1.02
CA ARG A 49 8.60 4.63 -1.20
C ARG A 49 8.02 4.52 -2.60
N VAL A 50 8.55 3.60 -3.39
CA VAL A 50 8.13 3.44 -4.78
C VAL A 50 7.39 2.11 -4.93
N VAL A 51 6.19 2.20 -5.49
CA VAL A 51 5.35 1.05 -5.82
C VAL A 51 5.20 1.01 -7.34
N GLU A 52 5.78 -0.01 -7.95
CA GLU A 52 5.72 -0.23 -9.39
C GLU A 52 4.73 -1.36 -9.70
N VAL A 53 3.95 -1.18 -10.76
CA VAL A 53 3.19 -2.25 -11.40
C VAL A 53 3.85 -2.57 -12.72
N LEU A 54 4.21 -3.83 -12.89
CA LEU A 54 5.04 -4.28 -13.99
C LEU A 54 4.37 -5.44 -14.75
N ARG A 55 4.61 -5.53 -16.06
CA ARG A 55 4.27 -6.70 -16.88
C ARG A 55 5.55 -7.31 -17.46
N GLY A 56 5.94 -8.48 -16.97
CA GLY A 56 7.21 -9.12 -17.31
C GLY A 56 8.44 -8.31 -16.85
N LYS A 57 8.89 -7.33 -17.65
CA LYS A 57 9.95 -6.37 -17.29
C LYS A 57 9.57 -4.92 -17.62
N ARG A 58 8.35 -4.71 -18.11
CA ARG A 58 7.86 -3.42 -18.59
C ARG A 58 7.13 -2.73 -17.45
N LEU A 59 7.52 -1.50 -17.13
CA LEU A 59 6.79 -0.61 -16.23
C LEU A 59 5.43 -0.24 -16.86
N ILE A 60 4.37 -0.48 -16.10
CA ILE A 60 2.99 -0.16 -16.47
C ILE A 60 2.53 1.09 -15.73
N GLY A 61 2.87 1.19 -14.45
CA GLY A 61 2.64 2.37 -13.63
C GLY A 61 3.55 2.40 -12.42
N GLU A 62 3.73 3.59 -11.86
CA GLU A 62 4.54 3.84 -10.68
C GLU A 62 3.79 4.81 -9.77
N ILE A 63 3.77 4.51 -8.48
CA ILE A 63 3.31 5.41 -7.42
C ILE A 63 4.50 5.72 -6.54
N VAL A 64 4.85 6.99 -6.45
CA VAL A 64 5.89 7.49 -5.55
C VAL A 64 5.21 8.08 -4.32
N ILE A 65 5.54 7.53 -3.17
CA ILE A 65 4.97 7.89 -1.88
C ILE A 65 6.07 8.57 -1.05
N ASP A 66 5.91 9.87 -0.86
CA ASP A 66 6.68 10.66 0.11
C ASP A 66 6.22 10.31 1.54
N PRO A 67 7.05 9.61 2.35
CA PRO A 67 6.67 9.22 3.71
C PRO A 67 6.38 10.41 4.61
N GLN A 68 6.98 11.58 4.34
CA GLN A 68 6.80 12.77 5.17
C GLN A 68 5.39 13.37 5.02
N ARG A 69 4.70 13.06 3.92
CA ARG A 69 3.30 13.48 3.70
C ARG A 69 2.29 12.57 4.39
N VAL A 70 2.69 11.37 4.79
CA VAL A 70 1.78 10.39 5.41
C VAL A 70 1.86 10.52 6.92
N SER A 71 0.80 11.05 7.53
CA SER A 71 0.69 11.19 8.99
C SER A 71 0.39 9.85 9.67
N TYR A 72 -0.50 9.06 9.08
CA TYR A 72 -0.86 7.72 9.55
C TYR A 72 -1.56 6.92 8.44
N VAL A 73 -1.69 5.62 8.66
CA VAL A 73 -2.48 4.72 7.81
C VAL A 73 -3.75 4.33 8.55
N GLN A 74 -4.90 4.38 7.88
CA GLN A 74 -6.20 4.08 8.44
C GLN A 74 -6.87 2.95 7.67
N PRO A 75 -7.09 1.79 8.29
CA PRO A 75 -8.00 0.79 7.74
C PRO A 75 -9.43 1.35 7.75
N VAL A 76 -10.12 1.26 6.63
CA VAL A 76 -11.54 1.68 6.51
C VAL A 76 -12.42 0.50 6.11
N GLU A 77 -13.74 0.68 6.18
CA GLU A 77 -14.69 -0.34 5.75
C GLU A 77 -14.67 -0.45 4.22
N GLY A 78 -14.49 -1.67 3.70
CA GLY A 78 -14.53 -1.95 2.27
C GLY A 78 -15.94 -1.89 1.71
N GLU A 79 -16.07 -1.57 0.42
CA GLU A 79 -17.35 -1.64 -0.29
C GLU A 79 -17.83 -3.09 -0.46
N GLN A 80 -16.87 -4.02 -0.56
CA GLN A 80 -17.12 -5.46 -0.66
C GLN A 80 -16.60 -6.20 0.58
N PRO A 81 -17.23 -7.33 0.99
CA PRO A 81 -16.85 -8.05 2.21
C PRO A 81 -15.41 -8.58 2.24
N ASP A 82 -14.79 -8.75 1.08
CA ASP A 82 -13.43 -9.26 0.85
C ASP A 82 -12.44 -8.17 0.45
N GLU A 83 -12.87 -6.90 0.47
CA GLU A 83 -12.01 -5.74 0.27
C GLU A 83 -11.63 -5.12 1.61
N TYR A 84 -10.34 -4.88 1.78
CA TYR A 84 -9.76 -4.29 2.97
C TYR A 84 -8.96 -3.04 2.56
N PRO A 85 -9.60 -1.86 2.50
CA PRO A 85 -8.93 -0.63 2.12
C PRO A 85 -8.11 -0.04 3.28
N PHE A 86 -6.98 0.53 2.91
CA PHE A 86 -6.07 1.28 3.77
C PHE A 86 -5.85 2.65 3.16
N GLU A 87 -6.25 3.69 3.87
CA GLU A 87 -6.01 5.07 3.50
C GLU A 87 -4.70 5.56 4.13
N LEU A 88 -3.78 6.08 3.31
CA LEU A 88 -2.60 6.80 3.77
C LEU A 88 -3.01 8.26 3.89
N VAL A 89 -3.16 8.73 5.13
CA VAL A 89 -3.76 10.03 5.43
C VAL A 89 -2.68 11.09 5.60
N ALA A 90 -2.82 12.20 4.89
CA ALA A 90 -2.12 13.44 5.18
C ALA A 90 -2.99 14.29 6.12
N ALA A 91 -2.46 14.64 7.29
CA ALA A 91 -3.16 15.46 8.27
C ALA A 91 -2.38 16.74 8.58
N GLU A 92 -3.07 17.88 8.53
CA GLU A 92 -2.53 19.18 8.92
C GLU A 92 -3.55 19.92 9.80
N GLY A 93 -3.27 20.03 11.10
CA GLY A 93 -4.24 20.55 12.07
C GLY A 93 -5.48 19.65 12.15
N ASP A 94 -6.65 20.25 11.89
CA ASP A 94 -7.94 19.53 11.86
C ASP A 94 -8.29 18.99 10.46
N ASP A 95 -7.54 19.38 9.42
CA ASP A 95 -7.78 18.90 8.07
C ASP A 95 -7.10 17.55 7.84
N ARG A 96 -7.82 16.64 7.19
CA ARG A 96 -7.38 15.27 6.89
C ARG A 96 -7.77 14.95 5.47
N ARG A 97 -6.80 14.51 4.68
CA ARG A 97 -7.00 14.18 3.27
C ARG A 97 -6.38 12.84 2.95
N LEU A 98 -7.00 12.14 2.01
CA LEU A 98 -6.43 10.95 1.40
C LEU A 98 -5.21 11.37 0.57
N ALA A 99 -4.03 10.88 0.93
CA ALA A 99 -2.83 11.07 0.11
C ALA A 99 -2.67 9.92 -0.88
N TYR A 100 -2.83 8.69 -0.38
CA TYR A 100 -2.76 7.47 -1.18
C TYR A 100 -3.69 6.41 -0.58
N PHE A 101 -3.98 5.35 -1.31
CA PHE A 101 -4.68 4.20 -0.77
C PHE A 101 -4.16 2.89 -1.35
N PHE A 102 -4.42 1.81 -0.61
CA PHE A 102 -4.28 0.43 -1.06
C PHE A 102 -5.53 -0.34 -0.70
N VAL A 103 -6.02 -1.20 -1.58
CA VAL A 103 -7.08 -2.16 -1.28
C VAL A 103 -6.53 -3.56 -1.39
N LEU A 104 -6.66 -4.32 -0.31
CA LEU A 104 -6.15 -5.69 -0.24
C LEU A 104 -7.28 -6.70 -0.07
N THR A 105 -6.96 -7.98 -0.30
CA THR A 105 -7.85 -9.14 -0.09
C THR A 105 -7.94 -9.61 1.37
N HIS A 106 -7.15 -9.02 2.27
CA HIS A 106 -7.20 -9.32 3.70
C HIS A 106 -6.83 -8.10 4.56
N ALA A 107 -7.28 -8.12 5.81
CA ALA A 107 -6.93 -7.12 6.80
C ALA A 107 -5.47 -7.21 7.24
N TYR A 108 -5.00 -6.17 7.91
CA TYR A 108 -3.70 -6.14 8.56
C TYR A 108 -3.67 -7.12 9.74
N ASP A 109 -2.69 -8.02 9.75
CA ASP A 109 -2.45 -8.99 10.82
C ASP A 109 -1.17 -8.62 11.61
N THR A 110 -1.31 -8.40 12.92
CA THR A 110 -0.20 -8.06 13.80
C THR A 110 0.71 -9.25 14.14
N ASP A 111 0.22 -10.48 13.94
CA ASP A 111 0.91 -11.71 14.34
C ASP A 111 1.69 -12.37 13.18
N GLU A 112 1.56 -11.84 11.96
CA GLU A 112 2.31 -12.30 10.79
C GLU A 112 3.79 -11.90 10.88
N THR A 113 4.62 -12.87 11.27
CA THR A 113 6.07 -12.76 11.15
C THR A 113 6.45 -12.98 9.69
N ALA A 114 7.14 -12.01 9.07
CA ALA A 114 7.54 -12.05 7.66
C ALA A 114 7.99 -13.46 7.20
N PRO A 115 7.46 -14.00 6.09
CA PRO A 115 7.83 -15.33 5.63
C PRO A 115 9.33 -15.36 5.36
N ARG A 116 10.02 -16.35 5.96
CA ARG A 116 11.43 -16.64 5.66
C ARG A 116 11.55 -16.87 4.16
N GLN A 117 12.24 -15.95 3.47
CA GLN A 117 12.52 -16.01 2.05
C GLN A 117 13.02 -17.43 1.69
N ARG A 118 12.19 -18.20 0.97
CA ARG A 118 12.61 -19.50 0.45
C ARG A 118 13.48 -19.22 -0.77
N VAL A 119 14.79 -19.28 -0.56
CA VAL A 119 15.77 -19.33 -1.64
C VAL A 119 15.55 -20.65 -2.38
N HIS A 120 15.07 -20.58 -3.61
CA HIS A 120 15.05 -21.69 -4.56
C HIS A 120 16.38 -21.78 -5.30
#